data_AF-W2TJF5-F1
#
_entry.id   AF-W2TJF5-F1
#
_cell.length_a   1.000
_cell.length_b   1.000
_cell.length_c   1.000
_cell.angle_alpha   90.00
_cell.angle_beta   90.00
_cell.angle_gamma   90.00
#
_symmetry.space_group_name_H-M   'P 1'
#
loop_
_entity.id
_entity.type
_entity.pdbx_description
1 polymer ?
#
loop_
_entity_poly.entity_id
_entity_poly.type
_entity_poly.pdbx_seq_one_letter_code
_entity_poly.pdbx_strand_id
1 'polypeptide(L)'
;MDDNEEKEEHGHEDLPEGPGKLYEPYIKNEDIVDKLKLLNYEDGFLKMNPAFKPVQRHYFVYSKNVGEQFFMFTSLAAWLIRKGGNESYEMPQEFDDPNATIAAIMGHLRANVSGTFSYFFARELSSF
;
A
#
# COMPACT_ATOMS: atom_id res chain seq x y z
N MET A 1 -28.52 17.00 -46.26
CA MET A 1 -28.20 15.59 -45.95
C MET A 1 -26.70 15.43 -46.11
N ASP A 2 -25.96 15.90 -45.13
CA ASP A 2 -24.82 15.16 -44.58
C ASP A 2 -24.52 15.83 -43.23
N ASP A 3 -25.34 15.43 -42.26
CA ASP A 3 -25.24 15.85 -40.87
C ASP A 3 -24.04 15.09 -40.27
N ASN A 4 -22.88 15.72 -40.26
CA ASN A 4 -21.70 15.20 -39.59
C ASN A 4 -21.85 15.50 -38.10
N GLU A 5 -22.53 14.60 -37.39
CA GLU A 5 -22.64 14.56 -35.93
C GLU A 5 -21.24 14.57 -35.31
N GLU A 6 -20.89 15.71 -34.71
CA GLU A 6 -19.80 15.83 -33.75
C GLU A 6 -20.08 14.86 -32.60
N LYS A 7 -19.24 13.82 -32.50
CA LYS A 7 -19.22 12.93 -31.34
C LYS A 7 -18.77 13.75 -30.14
N GLU A 8 -19.74 14.23 -29.37
CA GLU A 8 -19.52 14.75 -28.03
C GLU A 8 -18.86 13.65 -27.20
N GLU A 9 -17.57 13.85 -26.91
CA GLU A 9 -16.84 13.06 -25.94
C GLU A 9 -17.59 13.17 -24.61
N HIS A 10 -18.15 12.05 -24.17
CA HIS A 10 -18.89 11.94 -22.92
C HIS A 10 -17.93 12.27 -21.77
N GLY A 11 -17.94 13.54 -21.36
CA GLY A 11 -17.30 13.99 -20.14
C GLY A 11 -17.79 13.11 -19.01
N HIS A 12 -16.85 12.54 -18.27
CA HIS A 12 -17.13 11.84 -17.03
C HIS A 12 -17.61 12.91 -16.04
N GLU A 13 -18.92 13.21 -16.06
CA GLU A 13 -19.54 14.14 -15.13
C GLU A 13 -19.32 13.61 -13.71
N ASP A 14 -18.47 14.29 -12.95
CA ASP A 14 -18.28 14.07 -11.52
C ASP A 14 -19.60 14.34 -10.80
N LEU A 15 -20.42 13.30 -10.67
CA LEU A 15 -21.60 13.30 -9.81
C LEU A 15 -21.17 13.73 -8.40
N PRO A 16 -21.95 14.59 -7.71
CA PRO A 16 -21.64 15.01 -6.35
C PRO A 16 -21.52 13.77 -5.45
N GLU A 17 -20.33 13.56 -4.93
CA GLU A 17 -19.98 12.37 -4.15
C GLU A 17 -20.96 12.19 -2.98
N GLY A 18 -21.74 11.11 -3.02
CA GLY A 18 -22.70 10.80 -1.96
C GLY A 18 -22.01 10.54 -0.62
N PRO A 19 -22.73 10.65 0.51
CA PRO A 19 -22.16 10.51 1.87
C PRO A 19 -21.49 9.15 2.12
N GLY A 20 -21.76 8.14 1.28
CA GLY A 20 -21.08 6.83 1.31
C GLY A 20 -19.56 6.92 1.07
N LYS A 21 -19.08 7.90 0.30
CA LYS A 21 -17.64 8.08 0.05
C LYS A 21 -16.84 8.39 1.32
N LEU A 22 -17.47 9.03 2.31
CA LEU A 22 -16.84 9.33 3.61
C LEU A 22 -16.46 8.05 4.38
N TYR A 23 -17.10 6.92 4.08
CA TYR A 23 -16.84 5.63 4.72
C TYR A 23 -15.82 4.78 3.95
N GLU A 24 -15.44 5.14 2.72
CA GLU A 24 -14.46 4.39 1.94
C GLU A 24 -13.12 4.18 2.67
N PRO A 25 -12.53 5.18 3.37
CA PRO A 25 -11.26 4.99 4.07
C PRO A 25 -11.38 3.94 5.19
N TYR A 26 -12.55 3.84 5.84
CA TYR A 26 -12.81 2.86 6.88
C TYR A 26 -12.83 1.45 6.30
N ILE A 27 -13.58 1.25 5.21
CA ILE A 27 -13.64 -0.05 4.53
C ILE A 27 -12.26 -0.47 4.01
N LYS A 28 -11.51 0.47 3.42
CA LYS A 28 -10.13 0.21 2.94
C LYS A 28 -9.20 -0.18 4.09
N ASN A 29 -9.28 0.50 5.24
CA ASN A 29 -8.46 0.16 6.40
C ASN A 29 -8.81 -1.23 6.96
N GLU A 30 -10.08 -1.60 7.01
CA GLU A 30 -10.51 -2.94 7.41
C GLU A 30 -9.89 -4.03 6.52
N ASP A 31 -10.01 -3.88 5.20
CA ASP A 31 -9.43 -4.82 4.23
C ASP A 31 -7.90 -4.92 4.35
N ILE A 32 -7.22 -3.79 4.58
CA ILE A 32 -5.76 -3.77 4.84
C ILE A 32 -5.43 -4.59 6.10
N VAL A 33 -6.14 -4.36 7.21
CA VAL A 33 -5.88 -5.07 8.48
C VAL A 33 -6.10 -6.57 8.32
N ASP A 34 -7.15 -6.97 7.61
CA ASP A 34 -7.43 -8.39 7.40
C ASP A 34 -6.39 -9.06 6.49
N LYS A 35 -5.90 -8.37 5.45
CA LYS A 35 -4.78 -8.84 4.63
C LYS A 35 -3.49 -8.98 5.44
N LEU A 36 -3.21 -8.06 6.36
CA LEU A 36 -2.03 -8.16 7.23
C LEU A 36 -2.09 -9.37 8.16
N LYS A 37 -3.28 -9.69 8.70
CA LYS A 37 -3.48 -10.91 9.51
C LYS A 37 -3.20 -12.17 8.71
N LEU A 38 -3.66 -12.24 7.44
CA LEU A 38 -3.37 -13.37 6.56
C LEU A 38 -1.85 -13.56 6.33
N LEU A 39 -1.08 -12.48 6.37
CA LEU A 39 0.38 -12.49 6.25
C LEU A 39 1.12 -12.76 7.57
N ASN A 40 0.41 -13.04 8.67
CA ASN A 40 0.96 -13.18 10.02
C ASN A 40 1.86 -11.99 10.43
N TYR A 41 1.40 -10.76 10.15
CA TYR A 41 2.17 -9.55 10.44
C TYR A 41 2.51 -9.39 11.93
N GLU A 42 1.73 -9.98 12.84
CA GLU A 42 1.99 -9.89 14.29
C GLU A 42 3.29 -10.61 14.68
N ASP A 43 3.52 -11.80 14.11
CA ASP A 43 4.74 -12.56 14.35
C ASP A 43 5.91 -12.07 13.49
N GLY A 44 5.62 -11.53 12.30
CA GLY A 44 6.62 -11.09 11.35
C GLY A 44 7.06 -9.64 11.55
N PHE A 45 6.12 -8.69 11.45
CA PHE A 45 6.38 -7.25 11.46
C PHE A 45 6.45 -6.67 12.88
N LEU A 46 5.48 -6.96 13.75
CA LEU A 46 5.44 -6.34 15.09
C LEU A 46 6.64 -6.75 15.97
N LYS A 47 7.22 -7.93 15.74
CA LYS A 47 8.42 -8.38 16.44
C LYS A 47 9.71 -7.69 15.98
N MET A 48 9.70 -6.98 14.84
CA MET A 48 10.90 -6.30 14.32
C MET A 48 11.26 -5.06 15.12
N ASN A 49 10.28 -4.36 15.69
CA ASN A 49 10.51 -3.18 16.49
C ASN A 49 9.45 -3.08 17.60
N PRO A 50 9.84 -2.99 18.88
CA PRO A 50 8.90 -2.86 20.00
C PRO A 50 8.04 -1.59 19.94
N ALA A 51 8.42 -0.60 19.15
CA ALA A 51 7.60 0.59 18.90
C ALA A 51 6.35 0.29 18.06
N PHE A 52 6.34 -0.82 17.29
CA PHE A 52 5.20 -1.18 16.46
C PHE A 52 4.09 -1.79 17.31
N LYS A 53 2.96 -1.07 17.33
CA LYS A 53 1.73 -1.53 17.97
C LYS A 53 0.85 -2.27 16.96
N PRO A 54 0.01 -3.22 17.42
CA PRO A 54 -1.00 -3.85 16.55
C PRO A 54 -1.85 -2.81 15.83
N VAL A 55 -2.04 -2.99 14.53
CA VAL A 55 -2.78 -2.05 13.68
C VAL A 55 -4.27 -2.19 13.99
N GLN A 56 -4.86 -1.16 14.59
CA GLN A 56 -6.30 -1.14 14.88
C GLN A 56 -7.13 -0.93 13.62
N ARG A 57 -8.42 -1.33 13.70
CA ARG A 57 -9.42 -1.28 12.61
C ARG A 57 -9.59 0.08 11.94
N HIS A 58 -9.18 1.17 12.58
CA HIS A 58 -9.26 2.54 12.05
C HIS A 58 -7.92 3.29 12.17
N TYR A 59 -6.82 2.57 12.36
CA TYR A 59 -5.52 3.18 12.68
C TYR A 59 -5.04 4.12 11.57
N PHE A 60 -5.22 3.79 10.29
CA PHE A 60 -4.86 4.70 9.18
C PHE A 60 -5.93 5.75 8.87
N VAL A 61 -7.11 5.68 9.49
CA VAL A 61 -8.23 6.60 9.23
C VAL A 61 -8.21 7.80 10.17
N TYR A 62 -7.81 7.60 11.43
CA TYR A 62 -7.76 8.65 12.44
C TYR A 62 -6.34 8.85 12.97
N SER A 63 -5.67 9.90 12.51
CA SER A 63 -4.30 10.23 12.90
C SER A 63 -4.28 10.98 14.24
N LYS A 64 -3.80 10.33 15.30
CA LYS A 64 -3.46 11.02 16.57
C LYS A 64 -2.06 11.62 16.54
N ASN A 65 -1.14 10.92 15.89
CA ASN A 65 0.24 11.34 15.67
C ASN A 65 0.62 10.99 14.24
N VAL A 66 0.68 12.01 13.38
CA VAL A 66 0.94 11.84 11.94
C VAL A 66 2.34 11.28 11.69
N GLY A 67 3.34 11.64 12.49
CA GLY A 67 4.71 11.14 12.35
C GLY A 67 4.82 9.65 12.66
N GLU A 68 4.25 9.20 13.79
CA GLU A 68 4.22 7.77 14.17
C GLU A 68 3.49 6.93 13.11
N GLN A 69 2.35 7.43 12.65
CA GLN A 69 1.54 6.74 11.64
C GLN A 69 2.25 6.66 10.29
N PHE A 70 2.96 7.72 9.88
CA PHE A 70 3.78 7.72 8.68
C PHE A 70 4.93 6.72 8.80
N PHE A 71 5.67 6.74 9.91
CA PHE A 71 6.76 5.78 10.15
C PHE A 71 6.26 4.33 10.17
N MET A 72 5.10 4.08 10.80
CA MET A 72 4.48 2.76 10.78
C MET A 72 4.09 2.35 9.36
N PHE A 73 3.51 3.26 8.57
CA PHE A 73 3.12 3.00 7.19
C PHE A 73 4.31 2.68 6.29
N THR A 74 5.37 3.49 6.32
CA THR A 74 6.55 3.28 5.48
C THR A 74 7.31 2.02 5.88
N SER A 75 7.42 1.75 7.17
CA SER A 75 8.00 0.49 7.70
C SER A 75 7.19 -0.72 7.25
N LEU A 76 5.86 -0.63 7.30
CA LEU A 76 4.98 -1.71 6.85
C LEU A 76 5.15 -1.98 5.35
N ALA A 77 5.19 -0.92 4.53
CA ALA A 77 5.41 -1.04 3.10
C ALA A 77 6.77 -1.70 2.79
N ALA A 78 7.83 -1.30 3.48
CA ALA A 78 9.15 -1.91 3.37
C ALA A 78 9.13 -3.39 3.77
N TRP A 79 8.43 -3.75 4.84
CA TRP A 79 8.27 -5.15 5.26
C TRP A 79 7.53 -5.98 4.20
N LEU A 80 6.48 -5.44 3.60
CA LEU A 80 5.75 -6.11 2.51
C LEU A 80 6.63 -6.31 1.28
N ILE A 81 7.46 -5.32 0.92
CA ILE A 81 8.45 -5.44 -0.15
C ILE A 81 9.43 -6.59 0.14
N ARG A 82 9.93 -6.69 1.38
CA ARG A 82 10.83 -7.78 1.78
C ARG A 82 10.14 -9.14 1.67
N LYS A 83 8.89 -9.22 2.13
CA LYS A 83 8.05 -10.43 2.01
C LYS A 83 7.75 -10.81 0.55
N GLY A 84 7.71 -9.83 -0.35
CA GLY A 84 7.51 -10.03 -1.80
C GLY A 84 8.74 -10.57 -2.56
N GLY A 85 9.84 -10.89 -1.86
CA GLY A 85 11.03 -11.51 -2.45
C GLY A 85 12.26 -10.61 -2.52
N ASN A 86 12.23 -9.41 -1.96
CA ASN A 86 13.39 -8.52 -1.88
C ASN A 86 13.88 -8.36 -0.43
N GLU A 87 14.47 -9.43 0.12
CA GLU A 87 14.88 -9.50 1.53
C GLU A 87 15.90 -8.43 1.94
N SER A 88 16.68 -7.92 0.99
CA SER A 88 17.69 -6.88 1.13
C SER A 88 17.16 -5.45 1.14
N TYR A 89 15.84 -5.24 0.98
CA TYR A 89 15.27 -3.90 1.02
C TYR A 89 15.47 -3.26 2.40
N GLU A 90 15.97 -2.03 2.42
CA GLU A 90 16.30 -1.29 3.63
C GLU A 90 15.03 -0.82 4.36
N MET A 91 15.01 -1.00 5.68
CA MET A 91 13.89 -0.56 6.51
C MET A 91 14.03 0.94 6.82
N PRO A 92 12.98 1.75 6.58
CA PRO A 92 12.96 3.17 6.93
C PRO A 92 13.25 3.40 8.42
N GLN A 93 13.81 4.55 8.73
CA GLN A 93 14.00 5.05 10.09
C GLN A 93 13.01 6.17 10.41
N GLU A 94 12.75 6.40 11.70
CA GLU A 94 11.79 7.41 12.17
C GLU A 94 12.19 8.84 11.79
N PHE A 95 13.49 9.09 11.65
CA PHE A 95 14.07 10.40 11.33
C PHE A 95 14.45 10.56 9.85
N ASP A 96 14.13 9.58 9.01
CA ASP A 96 14.38 9.68 7.57
C ASP A 96 13.50 10.78 6.95
N ASP A 97 13.99 11.39 5.87
CA ASP A 97 13.21 12.38 5.13
C ASP A 97 11.96 11.71 4.51
N PRO A 98 10.74 12.18 4.82
CA PRO A 98 9.51 11.56 4.35
C PRO A 98 9.41 11.43 2.83
N ASN A 99 9.88 12.44 2.10
CA ASN A 99 9.79 12.46 0.65
C ASN A 99 10.76 11.46 0.02
N ALA A 100 11.98 11.37 0.55
CA ALA A 100 12.98 10.39 0.13
C ALA A 100 12.50 8.96 0.41
N THR A 101 11.92 8.69 1.58
CA THR A 101 11.37 7.37 1.91
C THR A 101 10.25 6.95 0.97
N ILE A 102 9.30 7.86 0.68
CA ILE A 102 8.23 7.59 -0.29
C ILE A 102 8.81 7.35 -1.69
N ALA A 103 9.76 8.17 -2.12
CA ALA A 103 10.39 8.03 -3.43
C ALA A 103 11.10 6.67 -3.58
N ALA A 104 11.77 6.19 -2.54
CA ALA A 104 12.41 4.87 -2.52
C ALA A 104 11.37 3.74 -2.66
N ILE A 105 10.30 3.77 -1.86
CA ILE A 105 9.22 2.78 -1.92
C ILE A 105 8.57 2.78 -3.32
N MET A 106 8.22 3.95 -3.83
CA MET A 106 7.59 4.09 -5.14
C MET A 106 8.52 3.67 -6.28
N GLY A 107 9.81 3.97 -6.19
CA GLY A 107 10.81 3.54 -7.14
C GLY A 107 10.90 2.02 -7.20
N HIS A 108 10.90 1.36 -6.04
CA HIS A 108 10.91 -0.10 -5.95
C HIS A 108 9.65 -0.71 -6.56
N LEU A 109 8.47 -0.20 -6.19
CA LEU A 109 7.20 -0.69 -6.72
C LEU A 109 7.13 -0.54 -8.24
N ARG A 110 7.54 0.61 -8.79
CA ARG A 110 7.53 0.82 -10.25
C ARG A 110 8.44 -0.15 -10.99
N ALA A 111 9.60 -0.49 -10.42
CA ALA A 111 10.53 -1.45 -11.03
C ALA A 111 10.01 -2.89 -10.98
N ASN A 112 9.29 -3.25 -9.91
CA ASN A 112 8.94 -4.64 -9.60
C ASN A 112 7.49 -5.03 -9.94
N VAL A 113 6.55 -4.08 -9.98
CA VAL A 113 5.14 -4.34 -10.35
C VAL A 113 5.00 -4.97 -11.75
N SER A 114 5.97 -4.77 -12.65
CA SER A 114 5.99 -5.41 -13.97
C SER A 114 6.68 -6.79 -14.00
N GLY A 115 7.59 -7.08 -13.05
CA GLY A 115 8.47 -8.26 -13.10
C GLY A 115 8.19 -9.35 -12.06
N THR A 116 7.65 -8.99 -10.89
CA THR A 116 7.62 -9.90 -9.72
C THR A 116 6.59 -11.01 -9.84
N PHE A 117 5.46 -10.81 -10.54
CA PHE A 117 4.49 -11.89 -10.74
C PHE A 117 5.08 -13.04 -11.57
N SER A 118 5.99 -12.71 -12.51
CA SER A 118 6.67 -13.70 -13.35
C SER A 118 7.79 -14.43 -12.58
N TYR A 119 8.57 -13.71 -11.77
CA TYR A 119 9.66 -14.31 -10.98
C TYR A 119 9.18 -15.17 -9.81
N PHE A 120 8.08 -14.81 -9.16
CA PHE A 120 7.51 -15.60 -8.07
C PHE A 120 6.98 -16.94 -8.59
N PHE A 121 6.30 -16.94 -9.74
CA PHE A 121 5.87 -18.18 -10.41
C PHE A 121 7.06 -18.99 -10.94
N ALA A 122 8.08 -18.33 -11.51
CA ALA A 122 9.27 -19.01 -12.03
C ALA A 122 10.11 -19.67 -10.93
N ARG A 123 10.27 -19.02 -9.75
CA ARG A 123 10.98 -19.63 -8.61
C ARG A 123 10.22 -20.80 -8.02
N GLU A 124 8.90 -20.69 -7.84
CA GLU A 124 8.09 -21.78 -7.28
C GLU A 124 8.07 -23.01 -8.20
N LEU A 125 8.04 -22.82 -9.52
CA LEU A 125 8.11 -23.91 -10.50
C LEU A 125 9.51 -24.54 -10.62
N SER A 126 10.57 -23.80 -10.31
CA SER A 126 11.95 -24.34 -10.32
C SER A 126 12.29 -25.22 -9.11
N SER A 127 11.41 -25.25 -8.10
CA SER A 127 11.58 -26.03 -6.88
C SER A 127 10.79 -27.36 -6.89
N PHE A 128 10.20 -27.73 -8.04
CA PHE A 128 9.58 -29.03 -8.33
C PHE A 128 10.33 -29.72 -9.49
#